data_AF-A0A1Z1FAB1-F1
#
_entry.id   AF-A0A1Z1FAB1-F1
#
_cell.length_a   1.000
_cell.length_b   1.000
_cell.length_c   1.000
_cell.angle_alpha   90.00
_cell.angle_beta   90.00
_cell.angle_gamma   90.00
#
_symmetry.space_group_name_H-M   'P 1'
#
loop_
_entity.id
_entity.type
_entity.pdbx_description
1 polymer ?
#
loop_
_entity_poly.entity_id
_entity_poly.type
_entity_poly.pdbx_seq_one_letter_code
_entity_poly.pdbx_strand_id
1 'polypeptide(L)'
;MADNETSSDTGMRAVVDNIGNPQPRVQNAEPELTPYLDRVYKMDPFDDVPGPVKVAPGTRFSPPTVKVLHEDDRHEILAALRDLPPEQRDEQESKLVLAKMREVAARQRAWVGVSDDALPYHQEQALIARQVLDIEREMATYQEQIDRVVFRTEYNEETGKNEPVEVPFLPQTRRDAYAAHIRSLRRHRLLLVKDDGTYGVEGMKRMHEAAQESAKALKAIDDARKDAEEVETLARQMVRDDRIKERARSRANILKNEVR
;
A
#
# COMPACT_ATOMS: atom_id res chain seq x y z
N MET A 1 -4.06 43.66 -0.05
CA MET A 1 -3.55 42.54 -0.89
C MET A 1 -3.31 41.40 0.08
N ALA A 2 -4.31 40.53 0.19
CA ALA A 2 -4.28 39.39 1.10
C ALA A 2 -4.20 38.16 0.21
N ASP A 3 -3.08 37.46 0.29
CA ASP A 3 -2.87 36.19 -0.40
C ASP A 3 -3.71 35.13 0.32
N ASN A 4 -4.74 34.69 -0.38
CA ASN A 4 -5.67 33.67 0.06
C ASN A 4 -5.13 32.33 -0.46
N GLU A 5 -4.15 31.75 0.25
CA GLU A 5 -3.72 30.37 0.02
C GLU A 5 -4.80 29.43 0.55
N THR A 6 -5.71 29.03 -0.33
CA THR A 6 -6.54 27.84 -0.16
C THR A 6 -5.66 26.60 -0.28
N SER A 7 -4.90 26.30 0.77
CA SER A 7 -4.33 24.99 1.04
C SER A 7 -5.45 24.10 1.60
N SER A 8 -6.23 23.50 0.70
CA SER A 8 -7.20 22.46 1.04
C SER A 8 -6.86 21.15 0.34
N ASP A 9 -5.57 20.85 0.19
CA ASP A 9 -5.11 19.52 -0.19
C ASP A 9 -4.94 18.69 1.09
N THR A 10 -6.07 18.22 1.60
CA THR A 10 -6.17 17.36 2.78
C THR A 10 -5.24 16.15 2.63
N GLY A 11 -4.35 15.98 3.61
CA GLY A 11 -3.24 15.03 3.71
C GLY A 11 -3.47 13.55 3.39
N MET A 12 -4.64 13.11 2.89
CA MET A 12 -4.89 11.74 2.48
C MET A 12 -4.38 11.37 1.07
N ARG A 13 -4.25 12.32 0.14
CA ARG A 13 -3.65 12.03 -1.19
C ARG A 13 -2.16 11.69 -1.08
N ALA A 14 -1.44 12.36 -0.18
CA ALA A 14 -0.03 12.05 0.10
C ALA A 14 0.18 10.71 0.83
N VAL A 15 -0.83 10.23 1.58
CA VAL A 15 -0.71 9.02 2.40
C VAL A 15 -0.70 7.73 1.58
N VAL A 16 -1.01 7.75 0.28
CA VAL A 16 -0.87 6.52 -0.51
C VAL A 16 -0.25 6.71 -1.89
N ASP A 17 -0.36 7.88 -2.52
CA ASP A 17 0.42 8.17 -3.73
C ASP A 17 1.89 8.52 -3.39
N ASN A 18 2.17 8.99 -2.16
CA ASN A 18 3.54 9.34 -1.71
C ASN A 18 4.08 8.48 -0.55
N ILE A 19 3.31 7.58 0.08
CA ILE A 19 3.90 6.57 0.99
C ILE A 19 4.55 5.48 0.13
N GLY A 20 5.82 5.68 -0.21
CA GLY A 20 6.69 4.56 -0.56
C GLY A 20 7.67 4.71 -1.71
N ASN A 21 7.83 5.88 -2.34
CA ASN A 21 8.89 6.05 -3.35
C ASN A 21 10.12 6.90 -2.98
N PRO A 22 10.58 6.99 -1.71
CA PRO A 22 12.00 7.13 -1.49
C PRO A 22 12.59 5.71 -1.49
N GLN A 23 13.23 5.30 -2.58
CA GLN A 23 14.08 4.10 -2.56
C GLN A 23 15.00 4.21 -1.34
N PRO A 24 14.86 3.33 -0.33
CA PRO A 24 15.81 3.33 0.76
C PRO A 24 17.16 3.05 0.12
N ARG A 25 18.12 3.99 0.28
CA ARG A 25 19.48 3.77 -0.22
C ARG A 25 19.92 2.41 0.32
N VAL A 26 20.27 1.50 -0.58
CA VAL A 26 20.73 0.14 -0.29
C VAL A 26 22.08 0.23 0.42
N GLN A 27 22.06 0.68 1.67
CA GLN A 27 23.20 0.71 2.54
C GLN A 27 23.12 -0.60 3.31
N ASN A 28 24.06 -1.51 3.04
CA ASN A 28 24.28 -2.78 3.76
C ASN A 28 23.49 -4.02 3.31
N ALA A 29 22.96 -4.07 2.08
CA ALA A 29 22.45 -5.35 1.56
C ALA A 29 23.60 -6.29 1.21
N GLU A 30 23.42 -7.59 1.49
CA GLU A 30 24.30 -8.63 0.96
C GLU A 30 24.35 -8.53 -0.58
N PRO A 31 25.53 -8.59 -1.22
CA PRO A 31 25.64 -8.38 -2.67
C PRO A 31 24.73 -9.29 -3.49
N GLU A 32 24.51 -10.53 -3.02
CA GLU A 32 23.66 -11.53 -3.66
C GLU A 32 22.15 -11.19 -3.64
N LEU A 33 21.70 -10.36 -2.70
CA LEU A 33 20.29 -9.98 -2.55
C LEU A 33 19.92 -8.74 -3.38
N THR A 34 20.91 -7.96 -3.83
CA THR A 34 20.71 -6.75 -4.65
C THR A 34 19.74 -6.93 -5.82
N PRO A 35 19.86 -7.95 -6.70
CA PRO A 35 18.93 -8.10 -7.82
C PRO A 35 17.49 -8.41 -7.37
N TYR A 36 17.32 -9.07 -6.23
CA TYR A 36 16.01 -9.38 -5.67
C TYR A 36 15.39 -8.15 -4.99
N LEU A 37 16.18 -7.34 -4.29
CA LEU A 37 15.73 -6.05 -3.74
C LEU A 37 15.24 -5.11 -4.84
N ASP A 38 15.98 -5.01 -5.95
CA ASP A 38 15.54 -4.22 -7.11
C ASP A 38 14.21 -4.72 -7.69
N ARG A 39 13.99 -6.04 -7.67
CA ARG A 39 12.73 -6.63 -8.12
C ARG A 39 11.59 -6.27 -7.18
N VAL A 40 11.80 -6.32 -5.86
CA VAL A 40 10.80 -5.90 -4.85
C VAL A 40 10.41 -4.44 -5.05
N TYR A 41 11.39 -3.53 -5.19
CA TYR A 41 11.11 -2.10 -5.32
C TYR A 41 10.47 -1.70 -6.66
N LYS A 42 10.59 -2.52 -7.69
CA LYS A 42 9.98 -2.27 -9.00
C LYS A 42 8.55 -2.82 -9.13
N MET A 43 8.08 -3.60 -8.16
CA MET A 43 6.70 -4.10 -8.18
C MET A 43 5.72 -2.95 -8.05
N ASP A 44 4.75 -2.88 -8.96
CA ASP A 44 3.63 -1.97 -8.83
C ASP A 44 2.75 -2.45 -7.66
N PRO A 45 2.54 -1.64 -6.61
CA PRO A 45 1.75 -2.03 -5.46
C PRO A 45 0.28 -2.29 -5.78
N PHE A 46 -0.22 -1.95 -6.97
CA PHE A 46 -1.59 -2.20 -7.41
C PHE A 46 -1.70 -3.36 -8.39
N ASP A 47 -0.76 -3.45 -9.34
CA ASP A 47 -0.84 -4.41 -10.45
C ASP A 47 -0.08 -5.71 -10.14
N ASP A 48 1.08 -5.64 -9.47
CA ASP A 48 1.93 -6.81 -9.19
C ASP A 48 1.65 -7.44 -7.82
N VAL A 49 1.13 -6.65 -6.87
CA VAL A 49 0.91 -7.09 -5.49
C VAL A 49 -0.53 -7.58 -5.31
N PRO A 50 -0.73 -8.85 -4.91
CA PRO A 50 -2.07 -9.41 -4.75
C PRO A 50 -2.86 -8.69 -3.65
N GLY A 51 -4.05 -8.21 -4.02
CA GLY A 51 -5.00 -7.61 -3.09
C GLY A 51 -5.74 -8.66 -2.24
N PRO A 52 -6.47 -8.23 -1.19
CA PRO A 52 -7.21 -9.12 -0.31
C PRO A 52 -8.41 -9.80 -1.01
N VAL A 53 -8.89 -9.23 -2.12
CA VAL A 53 -9.98 -9.79 -2.92
C VAL A 53 -9.40 -10.51 -4.14
N LYS A 54 -9.66 -11.81 -4.25
CA LYS A 54 -9.28 -12.62 -5.41
C LYS A 54 -10.27 -12.37 -6.56
N VAL A 55 -9.81 -11.71 -7.62
CA VAL A 55 -10.57 -11.56 -8.86
C VAL A 55 -10.49 -12.88 -9.64
N ALA A 56 -11.62 -13.36 -10.15
CA ALA A 56 -11.65 -14.60 -10.93
C ALA A 56 -10.82 -14.47 -12.23
N PRO A 57 -10.06 -15.51 -12.61
CA PRO A 57 -9.29 -15.51 -13.86
C PRO A 57 -10.21 -15.25 -15.07
N GLY A 58 -9.81 -14.32 -15.94
CA GLY A 58 -10.56 -13.99 -17.17
C GLY A 58 -11.60 -12.86 -17.02
N THR A 59 -11.70 -12.25 -15.84
CA THR A 59 -12.52 -11.04 -15.65
C THR A 59 -11.96 -9.90 -16.50
N ARG A 60 -12.76 -9.38 -17.44
CA ARG A 60 -12.41 -8.18 -18.23
C ARG A 60 -13.10 -6.98 -17.63
N PHE A 61 -12.33 -5.99 -17.19
CA PHE A 61 -12.87 -4.72 -16.75
C PHE A 61 -13.05 -3.80 -17.96
N SER A 62 -14.25 -3.26 -18.14
CA SER A 62 -14.46 -2.15 -19.06
C SER A 62 -13.73 -0.91 -18.54
N PRO A 63 -13.33 0.04 -19.42
CA PRO A 63 -12.74 1.29 -18.98
C PRO A 63 -13.67 1.95 -17.96
N PRO A 64 -13.14 2.32 -16.78
CA PRO A 64 -13.97 2.91 -15.76
C PRO A 64 -14.46 4.28 -16.22
N THR A 65 -15.72 4.57 -15.93
CA THR A 65 -16.34 5.88 -16.22
C THR A 65 -16.66 6.57 -14.92
N VAL A 66 -16.85 7.90 -14.95
CA VAL A 66 -17.16 8.70 -13.75
C VAL A 66 -18.36 8.13 -12.98
N LYS A 67 -19.32 7.48 -13.66
CA LYS A 67 -20.50 6.86 -13.04
C LYS A 67 -20.19 5.78 -12.01
N VAL A 68 -19.00 5.19 -12.04
CA VAL A 68 -18.59 4.10 -11.13
C VAL A 68 -18.11 4.64 -9.77
N LEU A 69 -17.75 5.92 -9.68
CA LEU A 69 -17.21 6.54 -8.45
C LEU A 69 -18.30 6.92 -7.44
N HIS A 70 -17.92 7.26 -6.20
CA HIS A 70 -18.86 7.84 -5.23
C HIS A 70 -19.31 9.25 -5.67
N GLU A 71 -20.48 9.71 -5.23
CA GLU A 71 -21.06 11.00 -5.67
C GLU A 71 -20.09 12.18 -5.46
N ASP A 72 -19.44 12.25 -4.30
CA ASP A 72 -18.45 13.29 -3.99
C ASP A 72 -17.25 13.27 -4.95
N ASP A 73 -16.70 12.09 -5.24
CA ASP A 73 -15.56 11.93 -6.16
C ASP A 73 -15.95 12.27 -7.61
N ARG A 74 -17.22 12.03 -7.99
CA ARG A 74 -17.75 12.45 -9.29
C ARG A 74 -17.79 13.96 -9.41
N HIS A 75 -18.24 14.65 -8.37
CA HIS A 75 -18.31 16.10 -8.38
C HIS A 75 -16.92 16.73 -8.55
N GLU A 76 -15.89 16.17 -7.90
CA GLU A 76 -14.50 16.61 -8.05
C GLU A 76 -14.02 16.48 -9.50
N ILE A 77 -14.23 15.33 -10.13
CA ILE A 77 -13.80 15.09 -11.52
C ILE A 77 -14.60 15.95 -12.50
N LEU A 78 -15.92 16.07 -12.33
CA LEU A 78 -16.74 16.91 -13.20
C LEU A 78 -16.39 18.40 -13.07
N ALA A 79 -16.00 18.86 -11.87
CA ALA A 79 -15.48 20.21 -11.68
C ALA A 79 -14.15 20.41 -12.43
N ALA A 80 -13.23 19.45 -12.37
CA ALA A 80 -11.96 19.50 -13.09
C ALA A 80 -12.12 19.46 -14.63
N LEU A 81 -13.17 18.80 -15.13
CA LEU A 81 -13.47 18.71 -16.56
C LEU A 81 -14.29 19.88 -17.12
N ARG A 82 -14.80 20.76 -16.25
CA ARG A 82 -15.78 21.81 -16.60
C ARG A 82 -15.25 22.77 -17.67
N ASP A 83 -13.97 23.14 -17.59
CA ASP A 83 -13.36 24.16 -18.44
C ASP A 83 -12.61 23.58 -19.65
N LEU A 84 -12.65 22.25 -19.83
CA LEU A 84 -11.98 21.60 -20.96
C LEU A 84 -12.87 21.56 -22.22
N PRO A 85 -12.29 21.70 -23.43
CA PRO A 85 -13.00 21.45 -24.68
C PRO A 85 -13.48 19.99 -24.80
N PRO A 86 -14.62 19.73 -25.49
CA PRO A 86 -15.21 18.38 -25.60
C PRO A 86 -14.23 17.31 -26.10
N GLU A 87 -13.35 17.65 -27.05
CA GLU A 87 -12.36 16.73 -27.64
C GLU A 87 -11.29 16.27 -26.63
N GLN A 88 -11.00 17.08 -25.60
CA GLN A 88 -10.03 16.74 -24.55
C GLN A 88 -10.69 16.13 -23.32
N ARG A 89 -12.03 16.23 -23.20
CA ARG A 89 -12.77 15.76 -22.03
C ARG A 89 -12.70 14.25 -21.89
N ASP A 90 -12.90 13.49 -22.95
CA ASP A 90 -12.95 12.02 -22.86
C ASP A 90 -11.60 11.42 -22.43
N GLU A 91 -10.49 11.92 -22.99
CA GLU A 91 -9.15 11.46 -22.62
C GLU A 91 -8.80 11.87 -21.18
N GLN A 92 -9.09 13.12 -20.78
CA GLN A 92 -8.83 13.60 -19.43
C GLN A 92 -9.74 12.95 -18.39
N GLU A 93 -11.00 12.67 -18.73
CA GLU A 93 -11.95 11.97 -17.87
C GLU A 93 -11.39 10.60 -17.50
N SER A 94 -10.96 9.82 -18.51
CA SER A 94 -10.39 8.50 -18.25
C SER A 94 -9.15 8.55 -17.35
N LYS A 95 -8.27 9.54 -17.55
CA LYS A 95 -7.07 9.75 -16.73
C LYS A 95 -7.42 10.11 -15.29
N LEU A 96 -8.35 11.04 -15.09
CA LEU A 96 -8.80 11.47 -13.77
C LEU A 96 -9.54 10.35 -13.02
N VAL A 97 -10.39 9.59 -13.71
CA VAL A 97 -11.08 8.44 -13.13
C VAL A 97 -10.09 7.36 -12.71
N LEU A 98 -9.11 7.02 -13.56
CA LEU A 98 -8.08 6.04 -13.22
C LEU A 98 -7.22 6.50 -12.03
N ALA A 99 -6.82 7.77 -11.99
CA ALA A 99 -6.08 8.34 -10.86
C ALA A 99 -6.91 8.24 -9.57
N LYS A 100 -8.20 8.59 -9.63
CA LYS A 100 -9.08 8.51 -8.46
C LYS A 100 -9.33 7.08 -8.01
N MET A 101 -9.52 6.14 -8.94
CA MET A 101 -9.64 4.72 -8.60
C MET A 101 -8.36 4.18 -7.97
N ARG A 102 -7.19 4.61 -8.43
CA ARG A 102 -5.92 4.29 -7.78
C ARG A 102 -5.91 4.84 -6.36
N GLU A 103 -6.22 6.11 -6.14
CA GLU A 103 -6.31 6.72 -4.80
C GLU A 103 -7.25 5.93 -3.86
N VAL A 104 -8.43 5.52 -4.37
CA VAL A 104 -9.40 4.73 -3.61
C VAL A 104 -8.87 3.33 -3.29
N ALA A 105 -8.26 2.65 -4.27
CA ALA A 105 -7.65 1.33 -4.06
C ALA A 105 -6.49 1.42 -3.05
N ALA A 106 -5.74 2.50 -3.11
CA ALA A 106 -4.66 2.85 -2.20
C ALA A 106 -5.17 2.92 -0.76
N ARG A 107 -6.23 3.72 -0.56
CA ARG A 107 -6.90 3.86 0.73
C ARG A 107 -7.45 2.53 1.21
N GLN A 108 -8.07 1.74 0.33
CA GLN A 108 -8.58 0.41 0.69
C GLN A 108 -7.46 -0.55 1.12
N ARG A 109 -6.32 -0.57 0.44
CA ARG A 109 -5.16 -1.39 0.85
C ARG A 109 -4.59 -0.94 2.20
N ALA A 110 -4.56 0.36 2.47
CA ALA A 110 -4.17 0.86 3.79
C ALA A 110 -5.17 0.46 4.89
N TRP A 111 -6.47 0.33 4.57
CA TRP A 111 -7.50 -0.11 5.52
C TRP A 111 -7.52 -1.61 5.76
N VAL A 112 -7.54 -2.39 4.68
CA VAL A 112 -7.80 -3.84 4.71
C VAL A 112 -6.50 -4.65 4.71
N GLY A 113 -5.41 -4.07 4.22
CA GLY A 113 -4.14 -4.77 3.99
C GLY A 113 -4.03 -5.32 2.56
N VAL A 114 -2.99 -6.13 2.36
CA VAL A 114 -2.73 -6.91 1.14
C VAL A 114 -2.95 -8.39 1.42
N SER A 115 -2.90 -9.24 0.40
CA SER A 115 -3.02 -10.69 0.58
C SER A 115 -1.88 -11.27 1.43
N ASP A 116 -2.15 -12.38 2.12
CA ASP A 116 -1.14 -13.19 2.80
C ASP A 116 -0.06 -13.71 1.82
N ASP A 117 -0.43 -13.86 0.54
CA ASP A 117 0.48 -14.27 -0.55
C ASP A 117 1.43 -13.14 -1.00
N ALA A 118 1.26 -11.91 -0.52
CA ALA A 118 2.12 -10.77 -0.86
C ALA A 118 3.50 -10.88 -0.18
N LEU A 119 4.51 -10.25 -0.79
CA LEU A 119 5.84 -10.19 -0.16
C LEU A 119 5.80 -9.39 1.15
N PRO A 120 6.64 -9.75 2.15
CA PRO A 120 6.71 -9.06 3.45
C PRO A 120 6.84 -7.53 3.34
N TYR A 121 7.58 -7.03 2.34
CA TYR A 121 7.75 -5.60 2.09
C TYR A 121 6.43 -4.87 1.86
N HIS A 122 5.55 -5.44 1.04
CA HIS A 122 4.25 -4.82 0.73
C HIS A 122 3.24 -5.01 1.87
N GLN A 123 3.35 -6.11 2.62
CA GLN A 123 2.58 -6.30 3.85
C GLN A 123 2.94 -5.24 4.89
N GLU A 124 4.23 -4.98 5.08
CA GLU A 124 4.74 -3.99 6.01
C GLU A 124 4.36 -2.56 5.58
N GLN A 125 4.42 -2.27 4.28
CA GLN A 125 3.96 -0.99 3.73
C GLN A 125 2.48 -0.73 4.05
N ALA A 126 1.62 -1.74 3.83
CA ALA A 126 0.20 -1.64 4.14
C ALA A 126 -0.05 -1.50 5.66
N LEU A 127 0.73 -2.21 6.49
CA LEU A 127 0.65 -2.13 7.94
C LEU A 127 1.02 -0.74 8.47
N ILE A 128 2.11 -0.14 7.97
CA ILE A 128 2.51 1.22 8.32
C ILE A 128 1.42 2.22 7.91
N ALA A 129 0.88 2.09 6.69
CA ALA A 129 -0.20 2.96 6.23
C ALA A 129 -1.45 2.86 7.13
N ARG A 130 -1.83 1.65 7.54
CA ARG A 130 -2.92 1.43 8.49
C ARG A 130 -2.67 2.11 9.83
N GLN A 131 -1.48 1.94 10.40
CA GLN A 131 -1.11 2.54 11.69
C GLN A 131 -1.19 4.07 11.62
N VAL A 132 -0.72 4.67 10.53
CA VAL A 132 -0.83 6.13 10.31
C VAL A 132 -2.29 6.56 10.28
N LEU A 133 -3.16 5.84 9.55
CA LEU A 133 -4.60 6.14 9.50
C LEU A 133 -5.28 6.02 10.86
N ASP A 134 -4.95 4.99 11.64
CA ASP A 134 -5.50 4.78 12.98
C ASP A 134 -5.06 5.92 13.92
N ILE A 135 -3.79 6.35 13.85
CA ILE A 135 -3.27 7.51 14.59
C ILE A 135 -4.00 8.79 14.20
N GLU A 136 -4.17 9.04 12.90
CA GLU A 136 -4.85 10.24 12.40
C GLU A 136 -6.32 10.29 12.84
N ARG A 137 -7.02 9.15 12.82
CA ARG A 137 -8.37 9.03 13.36
C ARG A 137 -8.45 9.29 14.85
N GLU A 138 -7.50 8.75 15.62
CA GLU A 138 -7.45 8.97 17.06
C GLU A 138 -7.17 10.46 17.38
N MET A 139 -6.25 11.08 16.64
CA MET A 139 -5.98 12.53 16.75
C MET A 139 -7.23 13.36 16.43
N ALA A 140 -7.94 13.04 15.34
CA ALA A 140 -9.17 13.72 14.97
C ALA A 140 -10.25 13.55 16.05
N THR A 141 -10.37 12.36 16.63
CA THR A 141 -11.31 12.08 17.72
C THR A 141 -11.00 12.93 18.95
N TYR A 142 -9.74 12.99 19.39
CA TYR A 142 -9.38 13.85 20.53
C TYR A 142 -9.58 15.34 20.22
N GLN A 143 -9.28 15.76 19.00
CA GLN A 143 -9.48 17.15 18.58
C GLN A 143 -10.96 17.52 18.59
N GLU A 144 -11.83 16.66 18.05
CA GLU A 144 -13.29 16.84 18.09
C GLU A 144 -13.79 16.95 19.54
N GLN A 145 -13.28 16.13 20.46
CA GLN A 145 -13.65 16.22 21.88
C GLN A 145 -13.16 17.51 22.56
N ILE A 146 -12.02 18.06 22.14
CA ILE A 146 -11.49 19.35 22.63
C ILE A 146 -12.34 20.52 22.12
N ASP A 147 -12.79 20.43 20.87
CA ASP A 147 -13.53 21.48 20.17
C ASP A 147 -15.03 21.43 20.45
N ARG A 148 -15.53 20.31 20.99
CA ARG A 148 -16.92 20.17 21.40
C ARG A 148 -17.29 21.22 22.45
N VAL A 149 -18.34 21.97 22.15
CA VAL A 149 -18.96 22.95 23.06
C VAL A 149 -20.35 22.48 23.50
N VAL A 150 -20.77 22.95 24.66
CA VAL A 150 -22.13 22.81 25.18
C VAL A 150 -22.65 24.18 25.60
N PHE A 151 -23.95 24.40 25.45
CA PHE A 151 -24.58 25.64 25.85
C PHE A 151 -25.03 25.55 27.30
N ARG A 152 -24.61 26.53 28.12
CA ARG A 152 -25.16 26.74 29.46
C ARG A 152 -26.00 27.98 29.45
N THR A 153 -27.15 27.92 30.12
CA THR A 153 -27.99 29.09 30.30
C THR A 153 -27.42 29.95 31.42
N GLU A 154 -26.94 31.14 31.08
CA GLU A 154 -26.43 32.12 32.03
C GLU A 154 -27.31 33.38 31.99
N TYR A 155 -27.50 34.00 33.15
CA TYR A 155 -28.29 35.23 33.24
C TYR A 155 -27.44 36.41 32.79
N ASN A 156 -27.85 37.08 31.71
CA ASN A 156 -27.17 38.27 31.22
C ASN A 156 -27.72 39.51 31.96
N GLU A 157 -26.87 40.14 32.77
CA GLU A 157 -27.23 41.32 33.58
C GLU A 157 -27.59 42.55 32.73
N GLU A 158 -27.09 42.64 31.49
CA GLU A 158 -27.34 43.76 30.59
C GLU A 158 -28.69 43.63 29.86
N THR A 159 -29.08 42.42 29.46
CA THR A 159 -30.35 42.17 28.76
C THR A 159 -31.48 41.75 29.69
N GLY A 160 -31.16 41.42 30.95
CA GLY A 160 -32.10 40.95 31.97
C GLY A 160 -32.71 39.58 31.64
N LYS A 161 -32.08 38.82 30.74
CA LYS A 161 -32.60 37.56 30.21
C LYS A 161 -31.56 36.45 30.35
N ASN A 162 -32.09 35.24 30.43
CA ASN A 162 -31.29 34.03 30.35
C ASN A 162 -30.87 33.78 28.90
N GLU A 163 -29.58 33.83 28.62
CA GLU A 163 -29.01 33.62 27.29
C GLU A 163 -28.12 32.37 27.28
N PRO A 164 -28.08 31.61 26.18
CA PRO A 164 -27.20 30.46 26.06
C PRO A 164 -25.76 30.92 25.79
N VAL A 165 -24.84 30.59 26.70
CA VAL A 165 -23.40 30.83 26.57
C VAL A 165 -22.70 29.53 26.18
N GLU A 166 -21.84 29.60 25.17
CA GLU A 166 -21.00 28.48 24.75
C GLU A 166 -19.89 28.22 25.77
N VAL A 167 -19.88 27.02 26.33
CA VAL A 167 -18.86 26.57 27.28
C VAL A 167 -18.22 25.31 26.74
N PRO A 168 -16.88 25.14 26.81
CA PRO A 168 -16.24 23.90 26.43
C PRO A 168 -16.87 22.68 27.13
N PHE A 169 -17.10 21.61 26.38
CA PHE A 169 -17.67 20.38 26.92
C PHE A 169 -16.76 19.74 27.97
N LEU A 170 -15.44 19.82 27.75
CA LEU A 170 -14.43 19.26 28.65
C LEU A 170 -13.82 20.32 29.58
N PRO A 171 -13.49 19.97 30.83
CA PRO A 171 -12.72 20.83 31.71
C PRO A 171 -11.30 21.03 31.17
N GLN A 172 -10.68 22.17 31.49
CA GLN A 172 -9.36 22.54 30.95
C GLN A 172 -8.29 21.46 31.17
N THR A 173 -8.27 20.83 32.35
CA THR A 173 -7.31 19.75 32.65
C THR A 173 -7.43 18.56 31.70
N ARG A 174 -8.64 18.18 31.27
CA ARG A 174 -8.85 17.12 30.27
C ARG A 174 -8.47 17.58 28.87
N ARG A 175 -8.76 18.83 28.52
CA ARG A 175 -8.32 19.41 27.24
C ARG A 175 -6.80 19.41 27.12
N ASP A 176 -6.10 19.78 28.18
CA ASP A 176 -4.64 19.77 28.23
C ASP A 176 -4.07 18.35 28.09
N ALA A 177 -4.71 17.36 28.74
CA ALA A 177 -4.35 15.95 28.62
C ALA A 177 -4.55 15.45 27.17
N TYR A 178 -5.69 15.73 26.55
CA TYR A 178 -5.95 15.35 25.15
C TYR A 178 -5.00 16.05 24.18
N ALA A 179 -4.70 17.33 24.40
CA ALA A 179 -3.69 18.04 23.62
C ALA A 179 -2.29 17.42 23.78
N ALA A 180 -1.94 16.93 24.97
CA ALA A 180 -0.70 16.18 25.20
C ALA A 180 -0.70 14.83 24.46
N HIS A 181 -1.82 14.10 24.45
CA HIS A 181 -1.98 12.87 23.68
C HIS A 181 -1.83 13.13 22.18
N ILE A 182 -2.48 14.16 21.63
CA ILE A 182 -2.33 14.56 20.22
C ILE A 182 -0.87 14.83 19.88
N ARG A 183 -0.13 15.56 20.74
CA ARG A 183 1.31 15.79 20.54
C ARG A 183 2.11 14.48 20.54
N SER A 184 1.76 13.52 21.40
CA SER A 184 2.41 12.22 21.44
C SER A 184 2.13 11.40 20.19
N LEU A 185 0.87 11.35 19.76
CA LEU A 185 0.43 10.70 18.53
C LEU A 185 1.11 11.28 17.29
N ARG A 186 1.21 12.62 17.20
CA ARG A 186 1.94 13.29 16.11
C ARG A 186 3.41 12.89 16.08
N ARG A 187 4.08 12.78 17.23
CA ARG A 187 5.46 12.27 17.28
C ARG A 187 5.55 10.82 16.81
N HIS A 188 4.61 9.97 17.22
CA HIS A 188 4.59 8.58 16.79
C HIS A 188 4.36 8.45 15.27
N ARG A 189 3.42 9.24 14.72
CA ARG A 189 3.22 9.34 13.26
C ARG A 189 4.53 9.69 12.56
N LEU A 190 5.26 10.71 13.03
CA LEU A 190 6.54 11.13 12.43
C LEU A 190 7.67 10.08 12.51
N LEU A 191 7.61 9.13 13.46
CA LEU A 191 8.54 8.00 13.50
C LEU A 191 8.26 7.02 12.37
N LEU A 192 7.00 6.87 11.97
CA LEU A 192 6.57 5.99 10.89
C LEU A 192 6.69 6.69 9.52
N VAL A 193 6.09 7.87 9.38
CA VAL A 193 5.97 8.64 8.13
C VAL A 193 6.06 10.13 8.43
N LYS A 194 6.94 10.83 7.71
CA LYS A 194 7.14 12.27 7.80
C LYS A 194 6.07 13.04 7.03
N ASP A 195 6.03 14.35 7.23
CA ASP A 195 5.06 15.22 6.56
C ASP A 195 5.27 15.32 5.05
N ASP A 196 6.47 14.99 4.55
CA ASP A 196 6.78 14.90 3.12
C ASP A 196 6.38 13.55 2.48
N GLY A 197 5.76 12.65 3.25
CA GLY A 197 5.38 11.30 2.81
C GLY A 197 6.52 10.27 2.87
N THR A 198 7.75 10.68 3.18
CA THR A 198 8.87 9.74 3.34
C THR A 198 8.81 8.99 4.66
N TYR A 199 9.41 7.80 4.72
CA TYR A 199 9.45 7.04 5.96
C TYR A 199 10.27 7.77 7.04
N GLY A 200 9.71 7.79 8.25
CA GLY A 200 10.42 8.18 9.46
C GLY A 200 11.49 7.15 9.86
N VAL A 201 12.18 7.38 10.97
CA VAL A 201 13.29 6.52 11.39
C VAL A 201 12.83 5.08 11.66
N GLU A 202 11.68 4.92 12.31
CA GLU A 202 11.11 3.60 12.61
C GLU A 202 10.54 2.95 11.34
N GLY A 203 9.79 3.72 10.54
CA GLY A 203 9.25 3.24 9.28
C GLY A 203 10.36 2.77 8.33
N MET A 204 11.46 3.52 8.23
CA MET A 204 12.60 3.17 7.38
C MET A 204 13.27 1.87 7.84
N LYS A 205 13.42 1.68 9.16
CA LYS A 205 13.97 0.45 9.73
C LYS A 205 13.10 -0.76 9.38
N ARG A 206 11.80 -0.67 9.64
CA ARG A 206 10.82 -1.75 9.38
C ARG A 206 10.77 -2.10 7.89
N MET A 207 10.71 -1.09 7.02
CA MET A 207 10.72 -1.28 5.57
C MET A 207 12.02 -1.91 5.06
N HIS A 208 13.16 -1.57 5.65
CA HIS A 208 14.43 -2.18 5.30
C HIS A 208 14.47 -3.67 5.68
N GLU A 209 14.04 -4.02 6.89
CA GLU A 209 13.95 -5.41 7.36
C GLU A 209 13.00 -6.23 6.46
N ALA A 210 11.82 -5.70 6.17
CA ALA A 210 10.83 -6.35 5.30
C ALA A 210 11.31 -6.49 3.84
N ALA A 211 12.09 -5.52 3.33
CA ALA A 211 12.70 -5.61 2.00
C ALA A 211 13.72 -6.75 1.93
N GLN A 212 14.58 -6.88 2.95
CA GLN A 212 15.55 -7.98 3.02
C GLN A 212 14.86 -9.34 3.11
N GLU A 213 13.81 -9.45 3.91
CA GLU A 213 13.02 -10.68 4.03
C GLU A 213 12.37 -11.05 2.69
N SER A 214 11.80 -10.06 1.99
CA SER A 214 11.22 -10.25 0.66
C SER A 214 12.24 -10.70 -0.38
N ALA A 215 13.44 -10.10 -0.35
CA ALA A 215 14.53 -10.48 -1.25
C ALA A 215 15.00 -11.93 -0.98
N LYS A 216 15.08 -12.35 0.29
CA LYS A 216 15.40 -13.73 0.67
C LYS A 216 14.31 -14.70 0.22
N ALA A 217 13.04 -14.33 0.35
CA ALA A 217 11.92 -15.15 -0.11
C ALA A 217 11.96 -15.34 -1.63
N LEU A 218 12.19 -14.26 -2.41
CA LEU A 218 12.32 -14.35 -3.86
C LEU A 218 13.52 -15.20 -4.28
N LYS A 219 14.67 -15.03 -3.61
CA LYS A 219 15.85 -15.87 -3.85
C LYS A 219 15.54 -17.35 -3.62
N ALA A 220 14.90 -17.68 -2.50
CA ALA A 220 14.52 -19.05 -2.19
C ALA A 220 13.57 -19.66 -3.23
N ILE A 221 12.63 -18.88 -3.76
CA ILE A 221 11.73 -19.32 -4.85
C ILE A 221 12.52 -19.60 -6.12
N ASP A 222 13.41 -18.69 -6.53
CA ASP A 222 14.19 -18.85 -7.76
C ASP A 222 15.22 -19.99 -7.64
N ASP A 223 15.83 -20.18 -6.48
CA ASP A 223 16.74 -21.30 -6.20
C ASP A 223 15.97 -22.63 -6.23
N ALA A 224 14.81 -22.72 -5.57
CA ALA A 224 13.95 -23.90 -5.63
C ALA A 224 13.50 -24.22 -7.07
N ARG A 225 13.27 -23.20 -7.90
CA ARG A 225 12.92 -23.38 -9.31
C ARG A 225 14.09 -23.96 -10.10
N LYS A 226 15.29 -23.44 -9.92
CA LYS A 226 16.51 -23.95 -10.58
C LYS A 226 16.79 -25.39 -10.16
N ASP A 227 16.68 -25.69 -8.87
CA ASP A 227 16.86 -27.05 -8.35
C ASP A 227 15.86 -28.02 -8.99
N ALA A 228 14.59 -27.61 -9.11
CA ALA A 228 13.57 -28.43 -9.77
C ALA A 228 13.86 -28.67 -11.26
N GLU A 229 14.33 -27.64 -11.98
CA GLU A 229 14.77 -27.75 -13.38
C GLU A 229 15.96 -28.71 -13.50
N GLU A 230 16.98 -28.59 -12.64
CA GLU A 230 18.15 -29.46 -12.63
C GLU A 230 17.77 -30.92 -12.33
N VAL A 231 16.93 -31.15 -11.32
CA VAL A 231 16.39 -32.48 -10.99
C VAL A 231 15.64 -33.08 -12.19
N GLU A 232 14.84 -32.30 -12.91
CA GLU A 232 14.15 -32.78 -14.10
C GLU A 232 15.14 -33.15 -15.22
N THR A 233 16.19 -32.35 -15.44
CA THR A 233 17.22 -32.68 -16.43
C THR A 233 17.97 -33.97 -16.09
N LEU A 234 18.34 -34.16 -14.82
CA LEU A 234 19.01 -35.37 -14.33
C LEU A 234 18.09 -36.59 -14.46
N ALA A 235 16.81 -36.46 -14.08
CA ALA A 235 15.83 -37.52 -14.24
C ALA A 235 15.69 -37.96 -15.71
N ARG A 236 15.62 -37.00 -16.65
CA ARG A 236 15.58 -37.28 -18.09
C ARG A 236 16.85 -37.97 -18.58
N GLN A 237 18.03 -37.57 -18.09
CA GLN A 237 19.30 -38.22 -18.42
C GLN A 237 19.36 -39.66 -17.91
N MET A 238 18.95 -39.91 -16.66
CA MET A 238 18.90 -41.27 -16.10
C MET A 238 17.99 -42.20 -16.91
N VAL A 239 16.79 -41.75 -17.27
CA VAL A 239 15.86 -42.52 -18.12
C VAL A 239 16.47 -42.83 -19.49
N ARG A 240 17.22 -41.89 -20.07
CA ARG A 240 17.92 -42.10 -21.34
C ARG A 240 19.02 -43.15 -21.20
N ASP A 241 19.84 -43.05 -20.17
CA ASP A 241 20.96 -43.97 -19.92
C ASP A 241 20.47 -45.39 -19.65
N ASP A 242 19.38 -45.54 -18.90
CA ASP A 242 18.77 -46.85 -18.65
C ASP A 242 18.23 -47.47 -19.93
N ARG A 243 17.58 -46.68 -20.80
CA ARG A 243 17.12 -47.14 -22.13
C ARG A 243 18.30 -47.57 -23.01
N ILE A 244 19.42 -46.85 -22.96
CA ILE A 244 20.63 -47.22 -23.72
C ILE A 244 21.23 -48.52 -23.18
N LYS A 245 21.35 -48.67 -21.85
CA LYS A 245 21.85 -49.89 -21.21
C LYS A 245 20.97 -51.10 -21.53
N GLU A 246 19.65 -50.93 -21.53
CA GLU A 246 18.70 -51.99 -21.87
C GLU A 246 18.87 -52.44 -23.33
N ARG A 247 18.95 -51.49 -24.28
CA ARG A 247 19.23 -51.79 -25.70
C ARG A 247 20.60 -52.44 -25.91
N ALA A 248 21.62 -52.03 -25.15
CA ALA A 248 22.94 -52.64 -25.22
C ALA A 248 22.92 -54.09 -24.72
N ARG A 249 22.21 -54.37 -23.60
CA ARG A 249 22.02 -55.72 -23.07
C ARG A 249 21.25 -56.62 -24.04
N SER A 250 20.18 -56.11 -24.66
CA SER A 250 19.41 -56.88 -25.64
C SER A 250 20.25 -57.23 -26.87
N ARG A 251 21.04 -56.28 -27.38
CA ARG A 251 21.98 -56.50 -28.50
C ARG A 251 23.06 -57.52 -28.14
N ALA A 252 23.64 -57.43 -26.94
CA ALA A 252 24.68 -58.36 -26.47
C ALA A 252 24.15 -59.81 -26.36
N ASN A 253 22.89 -59.99 -25.94
CA ASN A 253 22.25 -61.30 -25.88
C ASN A 253 22.02 -61.89 -27.28
N ILE A 254 21.62 -61.08 -28.26
CA ILE A 254 21.46 -61.52 -29.65
C ILE A 254 22.81 -62.00 -30.21
N LEU A 255 23.86 -61.19 -30.07
CA LEU A 255 25.21 -61.54 -30.55
C LEU A 255 25.76 -62.81 -29.90
N LYS A 256 25.49 -63.05 -28.60
CA LYS A 256 25.90 -64.30 -27.94
C LYS A 256 25.22 -65.55 -28.50
N ASN A 257 23.99 -65.42 -28.98
CA ASN A 257 23.25 -66.53 -29.57
C ASN A 257 23.65 -66.82 -31.03
N GLU A 258 24.17 -65.82 -31.76
CA GLU A 258 24.66 -65.99 -33.14
C GLU A 258 26.04 -66.65 -33.24
N VAL A 259 26.82 -66.65 -32.15
CA VAL A 259 28.18 -67.24 -32.08
C VAL A 259 28.14 -68.70 -31.61
N ARG A 260 26.96 -69.24 -31.29
CA ARG A 260 26.74 -70.67 -30.96
C ARG A 260 26.21 -71.43 -32.16
#